data_AF-A0A7J6UYL5-F1
#
_entry.id   AF-A0A7J6UYL5-F1
#
_cell.length_a   1.000
_cell.length_b   1.000
_cell.length_c   1.000
_cell.angle_alpha   90.00
_cell.angle_beta   90.00
_cell.angle_gamma   90.00
#
_symmetry.space_group_name_H-M   'P 1'
#
loop_
_entity.id
_entity.type
_entity.pdbx_description
1 polymer ?
#
loop_
_entity_poly.entity_id
_entity_poly.type
_entity_poly.pdbx_seq_one_letter_code
_entity_poly.pdbx_strand_id
1 'polypeptide(L)'
;MKYEFQKGVAFEIEKGNRVSFWNDIWCGETTLREDFLGIYLRSRDKEGLVVNHLKWEDHIYSWNLKIRARVYDWETEEIENLMQRLQQVHPSKTEEDKMRWTLSNTGEYTVKSMCELIALAEGVENYPTKLVWEIEMPYKV
;
A
#
# COMPACT_ATOMS: atom_id res chain seq x y z
N MET A 1 1.22 -8.76 -14.41
CA MET A 1 -0.18 -8.64 -13.90
C MET A 1 -0.27 -8.33 -12.41
N LYS A 2 0.20 -9.18 -11.47
CA LYS A 2 0.04 -8.94 -10.01
C LYS A 2 0.77 -7.68 -9.48
N TYR A 3 1.98 -7.40 -9.97
CA TYR A 3 2.79 -6.24 -9.59
C TYR A 3 2.18 -4.90 -10.07
N GLU A 4 1.64 -4.90 -11.28
CA GLU A 4 1.00 -3.74 -11.88
C GLU A 4 -0.36 -3.44 -11.23
N PHE A 5 -1.11 -4.47 -10.83
CA PHE A 5 -2.33 -4.28 -10.04
C PHE A 5 -2.07 -3.52 -8.74
N GLN A 6 -0.97 -3.80 -8.03
CA GLN A 6 -0.65 -3.13 -6.75
C GLN A 6 -0.36 -1.64 -6.89
N LYS A 7 0.11 -1.17 -8.06
CA LYS A 7 0.36 0.26 -8.31
C LYS A 7 -0.92 1.09 -8.51
N GLY A 8 -2.03 0.43 -8.87
CA GLY A 8 -3.33 1.07 -9.08
C GLY A 8 -4.23 1.10 -7.84
N VAL A 9 -3.70 0.70 -6.68
CA VAL A 9 -4.49 0.46 -5.46
C VAL A 9 -3.92 1.26 -4.31
N ALA A 10 -4.81 2.00 -3.65
CA ALA A 10 -4.56 2.56 -2.34
C ALA A 10 -5.51 1.93 -1.32
N PHE A 11 -5.17 2.04 -0.05
CA PHE A 11 -5.97 1.53 1.04
C PHE A 11 -6.31 2.64 2.02
N GLU A 12 -7.54 2.59 2.53
CA GLU A 12 -7.95 3.32 3.71
C GLU A 12 -7.86 2.35 4.88
N ILE A 13 -6.93 2.64 5.79
CA ILE A 13 -6.64 1.76 6.93
C ILE A 13 -7.70 1.90 8.00
N GLU A 14 -8.17 0.75 8.47
CA GLU A 14 -8.93 0.62 9.69
C GLU A 14 -8.12 -0.25 10.68
N LYS A 15 -8.27 -1.58 10.63
CA LYS A 15 -7.48 -2.54 11.44
C LYS A 15 -6.02 -2.64 11.02
N GLY A 16 -5.72 -2.43 9.74
CA GLY A 16 -4.41 -2.63 9.14
C GLY A 16 -3.99 -4.09 9.03
N ASN A 17 -4.93 -5.05 9.06
CA ASN A 17 -4.63 -6.49 9.03
C ASN A 17 -4.57 -7.07 7.61
N ARG A 18 -4.75 -6.25 6.58
CA ARG A 18 -4.65 -6.67 5.17
C ARG A 18 -3.63 -5.87 4.36
N VAL A 19 -3.09 -4.81 4.94
CA VAL A 19 -2.28 -3.82 4.22
C VAL A 19 -0.85 -3.85 4.72
N SER A 20 0.10 -3.90 3.80
CA SER A 20 1.53 -3.82 4.08
C SER A 20 1.90 -2.42 4.58
N PHE A 21 2.62 -2.35 5.69
CA PHE A 21 3.06 -1.07 6.25
C PHE A 21 3.97 -0.32 5.27
N TRP A 22 4.94 -1.01 4.65
CA TRP A 22 5.94 -0.37 3.81
C TRP A 22 5.59 -0.35 2.32
N ASN A 23 4.90 -1.39 1.82
CA ASN A 23 4.86 -1.67 0.39
C ASN A 23 3.51 -1.34 -0.28
N ASP A 24 2.47 -1.03 0.49
CA ASP A 24 1.17 -0.60 -0.05
C ASP A 24 0.98 0.92 0.09
N ILE A 25 0.18 1.51 -0.79
CA ILE A 25 -0.18 2.93 -0.71
C ILE A 25 -1.35 3.07 0.27
N TRP A 26 -1.10 3.58 1.48
CA TRP A 26 -2.17 3.76 2.47
C TRP A 26 -2.00 5.01 3.34
N CYS A 27 -0.86 5.68 3.22
CA CYS A 27 -0.48 6.85 4.02
C CYS A 27 0.17 7.90 3.10
N GLY A 28 -0.65 8.52 2.25
CA GLY A 28 -0.21 9.46 1.21
C GLY A 28 -0.54 8.96 -0.20
N GLU A 29 0.28 9.37 -1.17
CA GLU A 29 0.10 9.06 -2.60
C GLU A 29 1.05 7.96 -3.09
N THR A 30 2.16 7.74 -2.39
CA THR A 30 3.21 6.75 -2.66
C THR A 30 3.35 5.79 -1.48
N THR A 31 4.15 4.74 -1.64
CA THR A 31 4.42 3.82 -0.55
C THR A 31 5.35 4.47 0.50
N LEU A 32 5.21 4.08 1.77
CA LEU A 32 6.14 4.57 2.82
C LEU A 32 7.59 4.18 2.54
N ARG A 33 7.81 3.09 1.80
CA ARG A 33 9.15 2.67 1.35
C ARG A 33 9.78 3.66 0.38
N GLU A 34 9.00 4.23 -0.53
CA GLU A 34 9.49 5.20 -1.52
C GLU A 34 9.83 6.53 -0.86
N ASP A 35 8.95 7.02 0.01
CA ASP A 35 9.12 8.31 0.66
C ASP A 35 10.14 8.31 1.80
N PHE A 36 10.30 7.17 2.49
CA PHE A 36 11.15 7.02 3.66
C PHE A 36 12.14 5.87 3.51
N LEU A 37 12.88 5.86 2.39
CA LEU A 37 13.78 4.78 2.01
C LEU A 37 14.87 4.52 3.07
N GLY A 38 15.37 5.57 3.73
CA GLY A 38 16.39 5.44 4.77
C GLY A 38 15.87 4.64 5.97
N ILE A 39 14.66 4.95 6.43
CA ILE A 39 14.02 4.23 7.52
C ILE A 39 13.67 2.80 7.09
N TYR A 40 13.12 2.63 5.89
CA TYR A 40 12.77 1.32 5.33
C TYR A 40 13.97 0.37 5.35
N LEU A 41 15.14 0.82 4.89
CA LEU A 41 16.35 -0.03 4.87
C LEU A 41 16.74 -0.55 6.26
N ARG A 42 16.42 0.20 7.32
CA ARG A 42 16.69 -0.12 8.73
C ARG A 42 15.55 -0.86 9.42
N SER A 43 14.35 -0.89 8.84
CA SER A 43 13.22 -1.65 9.35
C SER A 43 13.57 -3.11 9.54
N ARG A 44 13.18 -3.68 10.68
CA ARG A 44 13.28 -5.13 10.97
C ARG A 44 12.11 -5.91 10.38
N ASP A 45 11.04 -5.23 9.97
CA ASP A 45 9.79 -5.83 9.52
C ASP A 45 9.36 -5.14 8.22
N LYS A 46 10.01 -5.51 7.11
CA LYS A 46 9.79 -4.89 5.79
C LYS A 46 8.51 -5.39 5.11
N GLU A 47 8.12 -6.62 5.43
CA GLU A 47 6.90 -7.28 4.92
C GLU A 47 5.76 -7.24 5.93
N GLY A 48 5.92 -6.47 7.02
CA GLY A 48 4.94 -6.35 8.09
C GLY A 48 3.65 -5.68 7.61
N LEU A 49 2.53 -6.14 8.16
CA LEU A 49 1.24 -5.48 8.00
C LEU A 49 1.16 -4.25 8.90
N VAL A 50 0.29 -3.29 8.57
CA VAL A 50 0.07 -2.08 9.37
C VAL A 50 -0.26 -2.41 10.82
N VAL A 51 -1.09 -3.44 11.05
CA VAL A 51 -1.43 -3.92 12.41
C VAL A 51 -0.22 -4.38 13.20
N ASN A 52 0.82 -4.90 12.55
CA ASN A 52 2.05 -5.34 13.22
C ASN A 52 2.87 -4.15 13.72
N HIS A 53 2.65 -2.96 13.16
CA HIS A 53 3.29 -1.69 13.54
C HIS A 53 2.40 -0.84 14.45
N LEU A 54 1.18 -1.29 14.76
CA LEU A 54 0.30 -0.67 15.74
C LEU A 54 0.42 -1.37 17.08
N LYS A 55 0.52 -0.57 18.14
CA LYS A 55 0.37 -1.03 19.52
C LYS A 55 -0.86 -0.37 20.11
N TRP A 56 -1.68 -1.17 20.77
CA TRP A 56 -2.84 -0.70 21.51
C TRP A 56 -2.59 -0.89 22.99
N GLU A 57 -2.61 0.21 23.72
CA GLU A 57 -2.60 0.25 25.19
C GLU A 57 -3.93 0.88 25.62
N ASP A 58 -4.81 0.06 26.17
CA ASP A 58 -6.20 0.41 26.44
C ASP A 58 -6.93 0.96 25.20
N HIS A 59 -7.35 2.23 25.24
CA HIS A 59 -8.04 2.93 24.16
C HIS A 59 -7.12 3.83 23.32
N ILE A 60 -5.81 3.80 23.60
CA ILE A 60 -4.81 4.62 22.93
C ILE A 60 -3.98 3.73 22.00
N TYR A 61 -3.74 4.19 20.78
CA TYR A 61 -2.81 3.53 19.86
C TYR A 61 -1.49 4.30 19.79
N SER A 62 -0.43 3.58 19.48
CA SER A 62 0.88 4.13 19.16
C SER A 62 1.54 3.36 18.02
N TRP A 63 2.37 4.06 17.25
CA TRP A 63 3.12 3.49 16.14
C TRP A 63 4.46 2.94 16.61
N ASN A 64 4.80 1.73 16.18
CA ASN A 64 6.09 1.09 16.41
C ASN A 64 6.76 0.78 15.06
N LEU A 65 7.75 1.59 14.68
CA LEU A 65 8.46 1.45 13.42
C LEU A 65 9.37 0.21 13.33
N LYS A 66 9.65 -0.47 14.46
CA LYS A 66 10.52 -1.65 14.53
C LYS A 66 11.89 -1.46 13.86
N ILE A 67 12.48 -0.28 14.00
CA ILE A 67 13.81 0.03 13.49
C ILE A 67 14.92 -0.57 14.36
N ARG A 68 16.12 -0.75 13.78
CA ARG A 68 17.32 -1.14 14.55
C ARG A 68 17.72 0.00 15.49
N ALA A 69 18.15 -0.34 16.71
CA ALA A 69 18.35 0.58 17.83
C ALA A 69 19.41 1.69 17.66
N ARG A 70 20.19 1.70 16.57
CA ARG A 70 21.12 2.79 16.29
C ARG A 70 20.42 3.76 15.35
N VAL A 71 19.88 4.83 15.93
CA VAL A 71 19.43 6.02 15.20
C VAL A 71 20.53 7.07 15.32
N TYR A 72 21.05 7.55 14.20
CA TYR A 72 22.04 8.63 14.16
C TYR A 72 21.34 9.99 13.97
N ASP A 73 21.98 11.10 14.35
CA ASP A 73 21.36 12.43 14.35
C ASP A 73 20.81 12.87 12.98
N TRP A 74 21.42 12.41 11.88
CA TRP A 74 20.95 12.69 10.50
C TRP A 74 19.68 11.91 10.11
N GLU A 75 19.23 10.96 10.94
CA GLU A 75 18.06 10.10 10.70
C GLU A 75 16.83 10.60 11.46
N THR A 76 17.04 11.55 12.38
CA THR A 76 15.99 12.11 13.23
C THR A 76 14.93 12.84 12.40
N GLU A 77 15.32 13.61 11.39
CA GLU A 77 14.40 14.36 10.54
C GLU A 77 13.48 13.44 9.72
N GLU A 78 14.04 12.39 9.09
CA GLU A 78 13.24 11.43 8.31
C GLU A 78 12.23 10.71 9.22
N ILE A 79 12.65 10.32 10.44
CA ILE A 79 11.79 9.66 11.42
C ILE A 79 10.69 10.59 11.91
N GLU A 80 11.02 11.85 12.22
CA GLU A 80 10.05 12.85 12.63
C GLU A 80 8.99 13.07 11.55
N ASN A 81 9.40 13.21 10.29
CA ASN A 81 8.49 13.36 9.15
C ASN A 81 7.59 12.14 8.96
N LEU A 82 8.13 10.92 9.08
CA LEU A 82 7.32 9.70 9.04
C LEU A 82 6.32 9.67 10.19
N MET A 83 6.74 9.98 11.41
CA MET A 83 5.88 9.97 12.58
C MET A 83 4.76 11.01 12.49
N GLN A 84 5.06 12.21 12.01
CA GLN A 84 4.03 13.24 11.76
C GLN A 84 3.00 12.76 10.75
N ARG A 85 3.44 12.07 9.68
CA ARG A 85 2.52 11.52 8.68
C ARG A 85 1.64 10.41 9.27
N LEU A 86 2.23 9.50 10.04
CA LEU A 86 1.51 8.41 10.71
C LEU A 86 0.51 8.91 11.75
N GLN A 87 0.78 10.03 12.43
CA GLN A 87 -0.13 10.64 13.40
C GLN A 87 -1.42 11.19 12.77
N GLN A 88 -1.43 11.44 11.46
CA GLN A 88 -2.64 11.87 10.74
C GLN A 88 -3.61 10.70 10.49
N VAL A 89 -3.14 9.46 10.62
CA VAL A 89 -3.94 8.26 10.45
C VAL A 89 -4.57 7.88 11.79
N HIS A 90 -5.86 7.55 11.74
CA HIS A 90 -6.68 7.19 12.90
C HIS A 90 -7.24 5.77 12.74
N PRO A 91 -6.48 4.73 13.11
CA PRO A 91 -6.89 3.34 12.94
C PRO A 91 -8.08 2.96 13.83
N SER A 92 -8.87 1.99 13.36
CA SER A 92 -9.98 1.40 14.12
C SER A 92 -9.64 -0.01 14.56
N LYS A 93 -10.08 -0.41 15.77
CA LYS A 93 -9.98 -1.81 16.22
C LYS A 93 -11.02 -2.73 15.57
N THR A 94 -12.14 -2.19 15.08
CA THR A 94 -13.33 -2.97 14.72
C THR A 94 -13.62 -3.01 13.24
N GLU A 95 -13.31 -1.92 12.53
CA GLU A 95 -13.62 -1.80 11.10
C GLU A 95 -12.60 -2.53 10.23
N GLU A 96 -13.02 -2.99 9.04
CA GLU A 96 -12.14 -3.67 8.09
C GLU A 96 -11.51 -2.67 7.12
N ASP A 97 -10.25 -2.92 6.74
CA ASP A 97 -9.52 -2.11 5.77
C ASP A 97 -10.29 -2.00 4.44
N LYS A 98 -10.34 -0.80 3.88
CA LYS A 98 -11.02 -0.53 2.61
C LYS A 98 -10.00 -0.34 1.50
N MET A 99 -10.35 -0.79 0.31
CA MET A 99 -9.54 -0.64 -0.89
C MET A 99 -10.12 0.47 -1.76
N ARG A 100 -9.25 1.34 -2.26
CA ARG A 100 -9.57 2.43 -3.20
C ARG A 100 -8.75 2.26 -4.46
N TRP A 101 -9.40 2.33 -5.62
CA TRP A 101 -8.70 2.29 -6.90
C TRP A 101 -8.16 3.69 -7.25
N THR A 102 -6.86 3.82 -7.49
CA THR A 102 -6.22 5.13 -7.71
C THR A 102 -6.27 5.62 -9.16
N LEU A 103 -6.66 4.75 -10.10
CA LEU A 103 -6.69 5.05 -11.54
C LEU A 103 -8.08 5.49 -12.05
N SER A 104 -9.08 5.49 -11.17
CA SER A 104 -10.40 6.03 -11.50
C SER A 104 -10.66 7.27 -10.65
N ASN A 105 -11.15 8.34 -11.28
CA ASN A 105 -11.63 9.52 -10.57
C ASN A 105 -12.78 9.20 -9.61
N THR A 106 -13.46 8.06 -9.77
CA THR A 106 -14.52 7.59 -8.86
C THR A 106 -14.01 6.69 -7.73
N GLY A 107 -12.73 6.28 -7.75
CA GLY A 107 -12.20 5.31 -6.79
C GLY A 107 -12.61 3.86 -7.04
N GLU A 108 -13.43 3.60 -8.07
CA GLU A 108 -13.91 2.27 -8.43
C GLU A 108 -12.95 1.55 -9.39
N TYR A 109 -12.80 0.24 -9.17
CA TYR A 109 -12.04 -0.62 -10.07
C TYR A 109 -12.79 -0.82 -11.40
N THR A 110 -12.10 -0.59 -12.51
CA THR A 110 -12.59 -0.99 -13.84
C THR A 110 -11.53 -1.79 -14.58
N VAL A 111 -11.96 -2.85 -15.30
CA VAL A 111 -11.08 -3.67 -16.16
C VAL A 111 -10.30 -2.79 -17.15
N LYS A 112 -10.92 -1.70 -17.63
CA LYS A 112 -10.31 -0.73 -18.53
C LYS A 112 -9.09 -0.04 -17.90
N SER A 113 -9.25 0.56 -16.72
CA SER A 113 -8.16 1.25 -16.03
C SER A 113 -7.00 0.32 -15.66
N MET A 114 -7.27 -0.95 -15.32
CA MET A 114 -6.22 -1.95 -15.10
C MET A 114 -5.45 -2.28 -16.39
N CYS A 115 -6.17 -2.44 -17.51
CA CYS A 115 -5.55 -2.68 -18.80
C CYS A 115 -4.68 -1.49 -19.23
N GLU A 116 -5.13 -0.25 -18.99
CA GLU A 116 -4.35 0.97 -19.27
C GLU A 116 -3.05 1.01 -18.45
N LEU A 117 -3.08 0.65 -17.16
CA LEU A 117 -1.87 0.58 -16.34
C LEU A 117 -0.89 -0.48 -16.84
N ILE A 118 -1.38 -1.67 -17.22
CA ILE A 118 -0.55 -2.72 -17.81
C ILE A 118 0.06 -2.24 -19.14
N ALA A 119 -0.73 -1.56 -19.99
CA ALA A 119 -0.27 -0.97 -21.25
C ALA A 119 0.90 0.00 -21.03
N LEU A 120 0.73 0.91 -20.06
CA LEU A 120 1.73 1.90 -19.66
C LEU A 120 3.02 1.25 -19.14
N ALA A 121 2.89 0.22 -18.30
CA ALA A 121 4.05 -0.48 -17.73
C ALA A 121 4.84 -1.28 -18.78
N GLU A 122 4.17 -1.81 -19.79
CA GLU A 122 4.79 -2.59 -20.87
C GLU A 122 5.23 -1.72 -22.05
N GLY A 123 4.96 -0.40 -22.03
CA GLY A 123 5.27 0.52 -23.12
C GLY A 123 4.45 0.25 -24.39
N VAL A 124 3.29 -0.39 -24.25
CA VAL A 124 2.40 -0.77 -25.35
C VAL A 124 1.29 0.27 -25.46
N GLU A 125 1.25 1.02 -26.55
CA GLU A 125 0.07 1.82 -26.88
C GLU A 125 -1.09 0.89 -27.27
N ASN A 126 -2.24 1.02 -26.61
CA ASN A 126 -3.47 0.25 -26.80
C ASN A 126 -3.43 -1.23 -26.38
N TYR A 127 -3.43 -1.49 -25.07
CA TYR A 127 -3.69 -2.84 -24.54
C TYR A 127 -5.12 -3.30 -24.88
N PRO A 128 -5.32 -4.42 -25.58
CA PRO A 128 -6.65 -4.85 -25.98
C PRO A 128 -7.40 -5.40 -24.75
N THR A 129 -8.32 -4.62 -24.20
CA THR A 129 -9.26 -5.04 -23.15
C THR A 129 -10.10 -6.27 -23.53
N LYS A 130 -10.16 -6.62 -24.82
CA LYS A 130 -10.87 -7.79 -25.35
C LYS A 130 -10.13 -9.12 -25.17
N LEU A 131 -8.79 -9.13 -25.06
CA LEU A 131 -8.02 -10.39 -25.01
C LEU A 131 -8.13 -11.10 -23.65
N VAL A 132 -8.39 -10.37 -22.57
CA VAL A 132 -8.54 -10.98 -21.22
C VAL A 132 -9.77 -11.90 -21.16
N TRP A 133 -10.76 -11.69 -22.04
CA TRP A 133 -11.99 -12.47 -22.09
C TRP A 133 -11.96 -13.61 -23.13
N GLU A 134 -10.89 -13.75 -23.90
CA GLU A 134 -10.71 -14.82 -24.90
C GLU A 134 -9.81 -15.97 -24.40
N ILE A 135 -9.61 -16.09 -23.08
CA ILE A 135 -9.23 -17.39 -22.52
C ILE A 135 -10.48 -18.26 -22.60
N GLU A 136 -10.70 -18.86 -23.78
CA GLU A 136 -11.69 -19.91 -23.98
C GLU A 136 -11.51 -20.94 -22.85
N MET A 137 -12.46 -20.96 -21.94
CA MET A 137 -12.58 -22.06 -21.01
C MET A 137 -12.80 -23.32 -21.86
N PRO A 138 -11.93 -24.35 -21.79
CA PRO A 138 -12.20 -25.57 -22.52
C PRO A 138 -13.52 -26.10 -21.98
N TYR A 139 -14.52 -26.20 -22.86
CA TYR A 139 -15.78 -26.85 -22.51
C TYR A 139 -15.45 -28.26 -22.03
N LYS A 140 -15.81 -28.56 -20.78
CA LYS A 140 -15.76 -29.91 -20.24
C LYS A 140 -16.69 -30.78 -21.08
N VAL A 141 -16.14 -31.82 -21.70
CA VAL A 141 -16.89 -32.99 -22.21
C VAL A 141 -17.32 -33.84 -21.02
#